data_AF-U6M9Q2-F1
#
_entry.id   AF-U6M9Q2-F1
#
_cell.length_a   1.000
_cell.length_b   1.000
_cell.length_c   1.000
_cell.angle_alpha   90.00
_cell.angle_beta   90.00
_cell.angle_gamma   90.00
#
_symmetry.space_group_name_H-M   'P 1'
#
loop_
_entity.id
_entity.type
_entity.pdbx_description
1 polymer ?
#
loop_
_entity_poly.entity_id
_entity_poly.type
_entity_poly.pdbx_seq_one_letter_code
_entity_poly.pdbx_strand_id
1 'polypeptide(L)'
;MGNQQHDVGPSLLEGAQPPQGRVGAAEPGPDNGDGEGAPWGRDVFVSRKSNGKNIGTATALLVTFLVLLMFRARHSLPSRLTSFLETPKLLMEKINLHKYMDDFNEAADAMNKAWEASEPSVREAFQTLFTPSLEDGQPLTEDPLAIINNHVAKMREFGVLSESSVKQRRDSAQHLQLLRSICRTVTLRLEELKWFVYMNKEYDVPVPVPGHDEPYTYPPLEVLEERVDDGLQASHFLKSVGLSGGEGTQKVDEMLADKLIYLLSVENKHNDCNLVARYYFEHFLQPFGEDDAFKGIPPAGTHQIPYSGEAFRTGSFARAAAQIFGESEGSTHYARIRKMHRIADNWTPKGVLEATKQQEKENAYSFGSRLSRKRDQLQALLQEGISYDDLLIRALFLL
;
A
#
# COMPACT_ATOMS: atom_id res chain seq x y z
N MET A 1 50.58 26.45 -5.37
CA MET A 1 50.81 27.85 -5.79
C MET A 1 49.62 28.26 -6.65
N GLY A 2 48.94 29.35 -6.29
CA GLY A 2 47.94 30.02 -7.14
C GLY A 2 46.47 29.91 -6.68
N ASN A 3 46.14 30.64 -5.61
CA ASN A 3 44.77 30.97 -5.19
C ASN A 3 44.11 31.95 -6.17
N GLN A 4 42.78 31.92 -6.28
CA GLN A 4 41.95 33.13 -6.22
C GLN A 4 40.47 32.81 -5.88
N GLN A 5 40.10 33.19 -4.66
CA GLN A 5 38.76 33.64 -4.22
C GLN A 5 38.49 35.01 -4.92
N HIS A 6 37.31 35.60 -5.08
CA HIS A 6 36.03 35.70 -4.37
C HIS A 6 34.98 36.21 -5.39
N ASP A 7 33.68 35.94 -5.23
CA ASP A 7 32.74 37.01 -4.83
C ASP A 7 31.33 36.51 -4.47
N VAL A 8 30.71 37.25 -3.57
CA VAL A 8 29.56 36.90 -2.73
C VAL A 8 28.37 37.81 -3.07
N GLY A 9 27.19 37.21 -3.26
CA GLY A 9 25.86 37.76 -2.94
C GLY A 9 25.28 38.87 -3.83
N PRO A 10 23.96 39.21 -3.71
CA PRO A 10 23.09 38.93 -2.56
C PRO A 10 21.74 38.25 -2.85
N SER A 11 21.16 37.74 -1.77
CA SER A 11 19.80 37.27 -1.56
C SER A 11 18.75 38.36 -1.75
N LEU A 12 17.59 38.02 -2.33
CA LEU A 12 16.36 38.80 -2.24
C LEU A 12 15.23 37.91 -1.72
N LEU A 13 14.94 38.10 -0.43
CA LEU A 13 13.80 37.58 0.31
C LEU A 13 12.95 38.82 0.60
N GLU A 14 11.86 39.00 -0.15
CA GLU A 14 10.88 40.06 0.01
C GLU A 14 9.55 39.40 -0.42
N GLY A 15 8.54 39.19 0.42
CA GLY A 15 7.99 40.12 1.40
C GLY A 15 6.58 40.49 0.92
N ALA A 16 5.64 39.54 0.95
CA ALA A 16 4.24 39.80 0.61
C ALA A 16 3.33 39.41 1.77
N GLN A 17 3.04 40.40 2.62
CA GLN A 17 1.91 40.36 3.55
C GLN A 17 0.59 40.61 2.79
N PRO A 18 -0.53 40.01 3.23
CA PRO A 18 -1.84 40.22 2.65
C PRO A 18 -2.50 41.50 3.17
N PRO A 19 -3.40 42.14 2.39
CA PRO A 19 -4.14 43.30 2.88
C PRO A 19 -5.22 42.88 3.88
N GLN A 20 -5.19 43.51 5.05
CA GLN A 20 -6.30 43.61 6.00
C GLN A 20 -7.48 44.35 5.36
N GLY A 21 -8.61 43.69 5.24
CA GLY A 21 -9.93 44.32 5.10
C GLY A 21 -10.77 43.98 6.33
N ARG A 22 -10.99 44.97 7.20
CA ARG A 22 -11.90 44.92 8.34
C ARG A 22 -13.14 45.77 8.01
N VAL A 23 -14.23 45.52 8.75
CA VAL A 23 -15.56 46.16 8.77
C VAL A 23 -16.59 45.44 7.88
N GLY A 24 -17.76 45.00 8.36
CA GLY A 24 -18.47 45.37 9.59
C GLY A 24 -19.39 44.28 10.13
N ALA A 25 -19.69 44.46 11.42
CA ALA A 25 -20.60 43.68 12.21
C ALA A 25 -22.07 43.94 11.84
N ALA A 26 -22.90 42.91 11.94
CA ALA A 26 -24.31 43.02 12.29
C ALA A 26 -24.66 41.82 13.18
N GLU A 27 -25.04 42.13 14.42
CA GLU A 27 -25.53 41.21 15.45
C GLU A 27 -27.04 40.93 15.25
N PRO A 28 -27.61 39.96 16.01
CA PRO A 28 -28.78 39.17 15.63
C PRO A 28 -30.11 39.77 16.08
N GLY A 29 -31.19 39.39 15.40
CA GLY A 29 -32.57 39.59 15.84
C GLY A 29 -33.21 38.25 16.22
N PRO A 30 -33.84 38.15 17.41
CA PRO A 30 -34.58 36.96 17.83
C PRO A 30 -36.01 37.02 17.30
N ASP A 31 -36.61 35.87 17.00
CA ASP A 31 -38.07 35.79 16.92
C ASP A 31 -38.56 34.58 17.69
N ASN A 32 -39.39 34.89 18.70
CA ASN A 32 -40.11 33.95 19.55
C ASN A 32 -41.47 33.70 18.90
N GLY A 33 -41.90 32.44 18.88
CA GLY A 33 -43.24 32.07 18.49
C GLY A 33 -43.67 30.78 19.15
N ASP A 34 -44.03 30.87 20.43
CA ASP A 34 -44.80 29.84 21.14
C ASP A 34 -46.22 29.75 20.55
N GLY A 35 -46.73 28.54 20.43
CA GLY A 35 -48.11 28.27 20.01
C GLY A 35 -48.50 26.81 20.21
N GLU A 36 -48.96 26.50 21.42
CA GLU A 36 -49.62 25.25 21.80
C GLU A 36 -50.87 24.93 20.96
N GLY A 37 -51.19 23.63 20.81
CA GLY A 37 -52.55 23.21 20.49
C GLY A 37 -52.67 21.90 19.71
N ALA A 38 -52.59 20.76 20.39
CA ALA A 38 -53.21 19.51 19.91
C ALA A 38 -54.75 19.63 20.07
N PRO A 39 -55.59 18.93 19.25
CA PRO A 39 -55.88 17.52 19.58
C PRO A 39 -56.26 16.58 18.41
N TRP A 40 -55.87 15.32 18.56
CA TRP A 40 -56.62 14.09 18.23
C TRP A 40 -57.39 14.02 16.90
N GLY A 41 -56.78 13.38 15.90
CA GLY A 41 -57.44 12.80 14.73
C GLY A 41 -57.06 11.32 14.60
N ARG A 42 -57.99 10.45 14.94
CA ARG A 42 -57.89 8.99 14.89
C ARG A 42 -58.13 8.54 13.45
N ASP A 43 -57.08 8.19 12.72
CA ASP A 43 -57.23 7.59 11.39
C ASP A 43 -56.63 6.19 11.29
N VAL A 44 -57.43 5.37 10.62
CA VAL A 44 -57.39 3.92 10.54
C VAL A 44 -56.26 3.49 9.62
N PHE A 45 -55.25 2.79 10.15
CA PHE A 45 -54.26 2.10 9.34
C PHE A 45 -54.92 0.91 8.65
N VAL A 46 -55.28 1.10 7.37
CA VAL A 46 -55.57 0.02 6.44
C VAL A 46 -54.26 -0.72 6.17
N SER A 47 -54.19 -1.94 6.68
CA SER A 47 -53.17 -2.95 6.38
C SER A 47 -53.06 -3.16 4.87
N ARG A 48 -52.03 -2.57 4.25
CA ARG A 48 -51.62 -2.89 2.87
C ARG A 48 -50.65 -4.07 2.92
N LYS A 49 -51.23 -5.24 2.74
CA LYS A 49 -50.59 -6.53 2.49
C LYS A 49 -49.52 -6.40 1.40
N SER A 50 -48.23 -6.35 1.77
CA SER A 50 -47.13 -6.51 0.83
C SER A 50 -46.84 -7.99 0.66
N ASN A 51 -47.02 -8.46 -0.58
CA ASN A 51 -46.65 -9.80 -1.00
C ASN A 51 -45.13 -9.92 -0.99
N GLY A 52 -44.66 -11.04 -0.43
CA GLY A 52 -43.25 -11.39 -0.42
C GLY A 52 -42.70 -11.70 -1.80
N LYS A 53 -41.45 -11.27 -2.01
CA LYS A 53 -40.32 -11.98 -2.62
C LYS A 53 -39.23 -10.93 -2.85
N ASN A 54 -38.08 -11.13 -2.21
CA ASN A 54 -36.73 -10.58 -2.47
C ASN A 54 -35.95 -10.32 -1.15
N ILE A 55 -36.00 -11.27 -0.20
CA ILE A 55 -35.13 -11.27 1.00
C ILE A 55 -33.85 -12.11 0.73
N GLY A 56 -33.51 -12.37 -0.54
CA GLY A 56 -32.36 -13.21 -0.91
C GLY A 56 -31.06 -12.43 -1.14
N THR A 57 -31.13 -11.20 -1.64
CA THR A 57 -29.95 -10.44 -2.11
C THR A 57 -29.35 -9.56 -1.01
N ALA A 58 -30.17 -8.97 -0.14
CA ALA A 58 -29.67 -8.15 0.97
C ALA A 58 -28.80 -8.93 1.96
N THR A 59 -29.06 -10.23 2.13
CA THR A 59 -28.29 -11.12 3.01
C THR A 59 -26.93 -11.50 2.44
N ALA A 60 -26.82 -11.65 1.11
CA ALA A 60 -25.53 -11.88 0.44
C ALA A 60 -24.64 -10.63 0.54
N LEU A 61 -25.21 -9.44 0.35
CA LEU A 61 -24.49 -8.16 0.44
C LEU A 61 -24.01 -7.85 1.87
N LEU A 62 -24.80 -8.17 2.90
CA LEU A 62 -24.37 -8.05 4.29
C LEU A 62 -23.18 -8.98 4.61
N VAL A 63 -23.15 -10.17 4.02
CA VAL A 63 -22.01 -11.10 4.16
C VAL A 63 -20.79 -10.58 3.42
N THR A 64 -20.92 -10.04 2.20
CA THR A 64 -19.80 -9.44 1.46
C THR A 64 -19.25 -8.20 2.18
N PHE A 65 -20.12 -7.35 2.72
CA PHE A 65 -19.74 -6.17 3.52
C PHE A 65 -19.09 -6.57 4.84
N LEU A 66 -19.57 -7.63 5.50
CA LEU A 66 -18.93 -8.22 6.68
C LEU A 66 -17.59 -8.88 6.32
N VAL A 67 -17.43 -9.50 5.15
CA VAL A 67 -16.15 -10.06 4.69
C VAL A 67 -15.16 -8.93 4.38
N LEU A 68 -15.58 -7.84 3.74
CA LEU A 68 -14.74 -6.65 3.51
C LEU A 68 -14.37 -5.95 4.82
N LEU A 69 -15.30 -5.79 5.76
CA LEU A 69 -15.02 -5.28 7.10
C LEU A 69 -14.14 -6.22 7.92
N MET A 70 -14.31 -7.53 7.80
CA MET A 70 -13.47 -8.54 8.45
C MET A 70 -12.10 -8.63 7.80
N PHE A 71 -11.96 -8.40 6.49
CA PHE A 71 -10.67 -8.20 5.83
C PHE A 71 -10.02 -6.92 6.37
N ARG A 72 -10.77 -5.83 6.53
CA ARG A 72 -10.27 -4.57 7.12
C ARG A 72 -10.02 -4.65 8.63
N ALA A 73 -10.62 -5.59 9.36
CA ALA A 73 -10.40 -5.83 10.80
C ALA A 73 -9.35 -6.94 11.06
N ARG A 74 -9.14 -7.85 10.11
CA ARG A 74 -8.01 -8.81 10.11
C ARG A 74 -6.74 -8.17 9.54
N HIS A 75 -6.88 -7.18 8.68
CA HIS A 75 -5.79 -6.35 8.13
C HIS A 75 -5.77 -4.92 8.66
N SER A 76 -6.65 -4.55 9.61
CA SER A 76 -6.36 -3.41 10.47
C SER A 76 -5.08 -3.83 11.15
N LEU A 77 -3.98 -3.19 10.72
CA LEU A 77 -2.64 -3.38 11.26
C LEU A 77 -2.84 -3.62 12.75
N PRO A 78 -2.53 -4.83 13.26
CA PRO A 78 -2.82 -5.17 14.63
C PRO A 78 -2.33 -4.01 15.49
N SER A 79 -3.11 -3.56 16.48
CA SER A 79 -2.59 -2.67 17.52
C SER A 79 -1.32 -3.23 18.20
N ARG A 80 -0.96 -4.50 17.92
CA ARG A 80 0.35 -5.09 18.16
C ARG A 80 1.52 -4.45 17.41
N LEU A 81 1.34 -3.78 16.27
CA LEU A 81 2.43 -3.09 15.58
C LEU A 81 2.98 -1.93 16.41
N THR A 82 2.13 -1.29 17.22
CA THR A 82 2.57 -0.29 18.21
C THR A 82 3.30 -0.90 19.40
N SER A 83 3.02 -2.17 19.78
CA SER A 83 3.75 -2.87 20.84
C SER A 83 5.04 -3.56 20.38
N PHE A 84 5.32 -3.60 19.07
CA PHE A 84 6.59 -4.09 18.51
C PHE A 84 7.59 -2.97 18.20
N LEU A 85 7.23 -1.70 18.44
CA LEU A 85 8.14 -0.56 18.36
C LEU A 85 9.09 -0.45 19.56
N GLU A 86 9.02 -1.40 20.50
CA GLU A 86 10.10 -1.57 21.46
C GLU A 86 11.30 -2.12 20.68
N THR A 87 12.13 -1.17 20.20
CA THR A 87 13.39 -1.42 19.51
C THR A 87 14.09 -2.54 20.27
N PRO A 88 14.26 -3.75 19.69
CA PRO A 88 15.08 -4.75 20.32
C PRO A 88 16.50 -4.17 20.25
N LYS A 89 16.91 -3.45 21.30
CA LYS A 89 18.32 -3.27 21.59
C LYS A 89 18.84 -4.69 21.73
N LEU A 90 19.43 -5.19 20.64
CA LEU A 90 20.12 -6.46 20.60
C LEU A 90 21.19 -6.36 21.68
N LEU A 91 20.85 -6.82 22.88
CA LEU A 91 21.77 -6.95 23.97
C LEU A 91 22.77 -8.00 23.47
N MET A 92 23.91 -7.49 22.99
CA MET A 92 24.91 -8.21 22.18
C MET A 92 25.36 -9.54 22.80
N GLU A 93 25.17 -9.70 24.11
CA GLU A 93 25.53 -10.89 24.86
C GLU A 93 24.57 -12.07 24.66
N LYS A 94 23.36 -11.88 24.09
CA LYS A 94 22.37 -12.97 23.94
C LYS A 94 21.61 -12.97 22.61
N ILE A 95 22.33 -12.79 21.49
CA ILE A 95 21.75 -13.05 20.16
C ILE A 95 21.41 -14.53 20.06
N ASN A 96 20.12 -14.86 20.20
CA ASN A 96 19.64 -16.22 19.98
C ASN A 96 19.47 -16.49 18.48
N LEU A 97 20.56 -16.90 17.82
CA LEU A 97 20.58 -17.21 16.39
C LEU A 97 19.60 -18.33 16.00
N HIS A 98 19.27 -19.25 16.91
CA HIS A 98 18.29 -20.30 16.64
C HIS A 98 16.92 -19.70 16.33
N LYS A 99 16.46 -18.74 17.13
CA LYS A 99 15.19 -18.04 16.86
C LYS A 99 15.19 -17.36 15.49
N TYR A 100 16.28 -16.69 15.12
CA TYR A 100 16.38 -16.05 13.79
C TYR A 100 16.34 -17.06 12.66
N MET A 101 17.01 -18.21 12.84
CA MET A 101 17.03 -19.31 11.87
C MET A 101 15.64 -19.93 11.73
N ASP A 102 14.93 -20.19 12.83
CA ASP A 102 13.57 -20.75 12.83
C ASP A 102 12.58 -19.81 12.13
N ASP A 103 12.57 -18.53 12.52
CA ASP A 103 11.75 -17.48 11.91
C ASP A 103 12.05 -17.31 10.40
N PHE A 104 13.31 -17.44 10.00
CA PHE A 104 13.74 -17.42 8.60
C PHE A 104 13.25 -18.66 7.84
N ASN A 105 13.39 -19.85 8.42
CA ASN A 105 12.96 -21.09 7.80
C ASN A 105 11.45 -21.12 7.59
N GLU A 106 10.67 -20.69 8.59
CA GLU A 106 9.22 -20.55 8.48
C GLU A 106 8.84 -19.61 7.32
N ALA A 107 9.51 -18.45 7.22
CA ALA A 107 9.26 -17.49 6.15
C ALA A 107 9.61 -18.05 4.76
N ALA A 108 10.75 -18.74 4.63
CA ALA A 108 11.18 -19.36 3.39
C ALA A 108 10.23 -20.49 2.95
N ASP A 109 9.75 -21.31 3.88
CA ASP A 109 8.76 -22.36 3.58
C ASP A 109 7.41 -21.77 3.18
N ALA A 110 6.97 -20.70 3.87
CA ALA A 110 5.74 -19.98 3.51
C ALA A 110 5.83 -19.38 2.10
N MET A 111 6.98 -18.80 1.75
CA MET A 111 7.24 -18.27 0.40
C MET A 111 7.10 -19.35 -0.67
N ASN A 112 7.78 -20.49 -0.51
CA ASN A 112 7.72 -21.58 -1.50
C ASN A 112 6.31 -22.15 -1.62
N LYS A 113 5.61 -22.37 -0.50
CA LYS A 113 4.20 -22.80 -0.50
C LYS A 113 3.30 -21.79 -1.22
N ALA A 114 3.49 -20.49 -0.97
CA ALA A 114 2.71 -19.44 -1.61
C ALA A 114 2.95 -19.41 -3.12
N TRP A 115 4.20 -19.56 -3.56
CA TRP A 115 4.58 -19.64 -4.97
C TRP A 115 3.96 -20.86 -5.66
N GLU A 116 4.14 -22.05 -5.09
CA GLU A 116 3.58 -23.31 -5.60
C GLU A 116 2.05 -23.29 -5.67
N ALA A 117 1.39 -22.65 -4.71
CA ALA A 117 -0.06 -22.50 -4.70
C ALA A 117 -0.59 -21.34 -5.57
N SER A 118 0.27 -20.55 -6.23
CA SER A 118 -0.15 -19.44 -7.08
C SER A 118 -0.54 -19.90 -8.49
N GLU A 119 -1.65 -19.35 -9.00
CA GLU A 119 -2.08 -19.54 -10.39
C GLU A 119 -1.02 -19.00 -11.37
N PRO A 120 -0.96 -19.50 -12.62
CA PRO A 120 0.00 -19.02 -13.62
C PRO A 120 -0.03 -17.50 -13.83
N SER A 121 -1.21 -16.89 -13.94
CA SER A 121 -1.35 -15.43 -14.13
C SER A 121 -0.80 -14.63 -12.95
N VAL A 122 -0.92 -15.13 -11.72
CA VAL A 122 -0.33 -14.52 -10.52
C VAL A 122 1.19 -14.58 -10.58
N ARG A 123 1.76 -15.73 -10.98
CA ARG A 123 3.23 -15.86 -11.11
C ARG A 123 3.78 -14.98 -12.22
N GLU A 124 3.07 -14.87 -13.34
CA GLU A 124 3.43 -14.00 -14.46
C GLU A 124 3.36 -12.51 -14.07
N ALA A 125 2.31 -12.10 -13.36
CA ALA A 125 2.21 -10.75 -12.80
C ALA A 125 3.33 -10.48 -11.78
N PHE A 126 3.66 -11.46 -10.93
CA PHE A 126 4.78 -11.32 -9.99
C PHE A 126 6.10 -11.12 -10.73
N GLN A 127 6.32 -11.90 -11.79
CA GLN A 127 7.50 -11.80 -12.61
C GLN A 127 7.58 -10.40 -13.25
N THR A 128 6.48 -9.90 -13.79
CA THR A 128 6.43 -8.59 -14.47
C THR A 128 6.65 -7.42 -13.50
N LEU A 129 6.04 -7.45 -12.31
CA LEU A 129 5.98 -6.30 -11.40
C LEU A 129 7.07 -6.29 -10.31
N PHE A 130 7.57 -7.46 -9.93
CA PHE A 130 8.45 -7.63 -8.77
C PHE A 130 9.77 -8.33 -9.10
N THR A 131 10.04 -8.61 -10.38
CA THR A 131 11.35 -9.09 -10.82
C THR A 131 12.09 -7.96 -11.54
N PRO A 132 13.41 -7.81 -11.29
CA PRO A 132 14.27 -6.94 -12.07
C PRO A 132 14.02 -7.07 -13.57
N SER A 133 13.81 -5.92 -14.21
CA SER A 133 13.70 -5.75 -15.66
C SER A 133 14.21 -4.35 -16.01
N LEU A 134 14.75 -4.15 -17.21
CA LEU A 134 15.18 -2.83 -17.67
C LEU A 134 14.09 -2.13 -18.49
N GLU A 135 13.24 -2.90 -19.16
CA GLU A 135 12.22 -2.40 -20.09
C GLU A 135 10.92 -3.22 -19.97
N ASP A 136 9.82 -2.66 -20.46
CA ASP A 136 8.54 -3.36 -20.56
C ASP A 136 8.59 -4.46 -21.63
N GLY A 137 7.94 -5.60 -21.34
CA GLY A 137 7.88 -6.72 -22.27
C GLY A 137 9.22 -7.45 -22.49
N GLN A 138 10.26 -7.12 -21.73
CA GLN A 138 11.50 -7.87 -21.73
C GLN A 138 11.21 -9.34 -21.37
N PRO A 139 11.62 -10.33 -22.18
CA PRO A 139 11.38 -11.72 -21.87
C PRO A 139 12.14 -12.10 -20.60
N LEU A 140 11.39 -12.42 -19.55
CA LEU A 140 11.94 -12.90 -18.29
C LEU A 140 11.99 -14.44 -18.38
N THR A 141 13.11 -14.97 -18.85
CA THR A 141 13.29 -16.42 -19.06
C THR A 141 13.70 -17.18 -17.81
N GLU A 142 14.06 -16.47 -16.74
CA GLU A 142 14.55 -17.07 -15.50
C GLU A 142 13.46 -17.14 -14.43
N ASP A 143 13.51 -18.19 -13.62
CA ASP A 143 12.70 -18.32 -12.42
C ASP A 143 12.94 -17.10 -11.51
N PRO A 144 11.92 -16.26 -11.25
CA PRO A 144 12.09 -15.02 -10.49
C PRO A 144 12.55 -15.25 -9.05
N LEU A 145 12.39 -16.47 -8.51
CA LEU A 145 12.83 -16.83 -7.18
C LEU A 145 14.19 -17.53 -7.13
N ALA A 146 14.82 -17.84 -8.28
CA ALA A 146 16.06 -18.64 -8.33
C ALA A 146 17.18 -18.07 -7.45
N ILE A 147 17.42 -16.75 -7.55
CA ILE A 147 18.45 -16.06 -6.76
C ILE A 147 18.11 -16.11 -5.27
N ILE A 148 16.86 -15.79 -4.90
CA ILE A 148 16.40 -15.81 -3.51
C ILE A 148 16.55 -17.22 -2.94
N ASN A 149 16.09 -18.25 -3.66
CA ASN A 149 16.18 -19.65 -3.26
C ASN A 149 17.63 -20.14 -3.12
N ASN A 150 18.54 -19.67 -3.97
CA ASN A 150 19.98 -19.94 -3.82
C ASN A 150 20.53 -19.36 -2.51
N HIS A 151 20.20 -18.10 -2.19
CA HIS A 151 20.63 -17.49 -0.93
C HIS A 151 19.99 -18.16 0.30
N VAL A 152 18.73 -18.61 0.19
CA VAL A 152 18.03 -19.40 1.21
C VAL A 152 18.73 -20.72 1.45
N ALA A 153 19.01 -21.47 0.38
CA ALA A 153 19.67 -22.78 0.46
C ALA A 153 21.06 -22.67 1.10
N LYS A 154 21.88 -21.71 0.64
CA LYS A 154 23.21 -21.44 1.21
C LYS A 154 23.16 -21.06 2.69
N MET A 155 22.17 -20.26 3.10
CA MET A 155 22.02 -19.88 4.51
C MET A 155 21.61 -21.08 5.38
N ARG A 156 20.74 -21.96 4.88
CA ARG A 156 20.34 -23.20 5.56
C ARG A 156 21.51 -24.16 5.72
N GLU A 157 22.31 -24.32 4.67
CA GLU A 157 23.51 -25.18 4.69
C GLU A 157 24.59 -24.64 5.64
N PHE A 158 24.79 -23.32 5.67
CA PHE A 158 25.73 -22.68 6.59
C PHE A 158 25.39 -22.93 8.07
N GLY A 159 24.10 -22.98 8.41
CA GLY A 159 23.63 -23.32 9.74
C GLY A 159 23.92 -22.26 10.83
N VAL A 160 23.72 -22.65 12.09
CA VAL A 160 23.97 -21.78 13.26
C VAL A 160 25.35 -22.10 13.84
N LEU A 161 26.35 -21.25 13.56
CA LEU A 161 27.69 -21.41 14.13
C LEU A 161 27.74 -20.81 15.54
N SER A 162 27.45 -21.63 16.56
CA SER A 162 27.37 -21.19 17.96
C SER A 162 28.73 -20.73 18.54
N GLU A 163 29.85 -21.24 18.02
CA GLU A 163 31.23 -20.88 18.45
C GLU A 163 31.84 -19.73 17.63
N SER A 164 31.05 -19.08 16.77
CA SER A 164 31.56 -18.00 15.92
C SER A 164 31.83 -16.70 16.68
N SER A 165 32.72 -15.88 16.10
CA SER A 165 33.04 -14.56 16.65
C SER A 165 31.78 -13.70 16.80
N VAL A 166 31.80 -12.73 17.74
CA VAL A 166 30.68 -11.79 17.95
C VAL A 166 30.28 -11.09 16.64
N LYS A 167 31.27 -10.74 15.81
CA LYS A 167 31.03 -10.13 14.49
C LYS A 167 30.28 -11.09 13.57
N GLN A 168 30.75 -12.33 13.42
CA GLN A 168 30.09 -13.33 12.57
C GLN A 168 28.67 -13.66 13.04
N ARG A 169 28.42 -13.71 14.35
CA ARG A 169 27.06 -13.88 14.89
C ARG A 169 26.16 -12.69 14.53
N ARG A 170 26.68 -11.47 14.60
CA ARG A 170 25.95 -10.26 14.18
C ARG A 170 25.65 -10.28 12.68
N ASP A 171 26.67 -10.54 11.86
CA ASP A 171 26.54 -10.62 10.40
C ASP A 171 25.51 -11.71 9.99
N SER A 172 25.53 -12.85 10.68
CA SER A 172 24.56 -13.93 10.46
C SER A 172 23.14 -13.53 10.85
N ALA A 173 22.96 -12.86 11.99
CA ALA A 173 21.65 -12.39 12.42
C ALA A 173 21.09 -11.34 11.44
N GLN A 174 21.92 -10.42 10.96
CA GLN A 174 21.54 -9.40 9.98
C GLN A 174 21.13 -10.04 8.65
N HIS A 175 21.91 -11.00 8.16
CA HIS A 175 21.60 -11.67 6.89
C HIS A 175 20.34 -12.55 7.00
N LEU A 176 20.14 -13.25 8.13
CA LEU A 176 18.90 -14.00 8.39
C LEU A 176 17.67 -13.09 8.40
N GLN A 177 17.78 -11.92 9.03
CA GLN A 177 16.70 -10.92 9.01
C GLN A 177 16.42 -10.43 7.59
N LEU A 178 17.44 -10.09 6.81
CA LEU A 178 17.28 -9.69 5.41
C LEU A 178 16.53 -10.75 4.60
N LEU A 179 17.01 -12.01 4.63
CA LEU A 179 16.39 -13.10 3.88
C LEU A 179 14.97 -13.39 4.35
N ARG A 180 14.71 -13.33 5.66
CA ARG A 180 13.35 -13.44 6.22
C ARG A 180 12.43 -12.33 5.68
N SER A 181 12.91 -11.10 5.64
CA SER A 181 12.13 -9.96 5.12
C SER A 181 11.85 -10.09 3.63
N ILE A 182 12.83 -10.54 2.85
CA ILE A 182 12.66 -10.88 1.43
C ILE A 182 11.58 -11.97 1.28
N CYS A 183 11.71 -13.10 1.96
CA CYS A 183 10.76 -14.22 1.85
C CYS A 183 9.34 -13.80 2.23
N ARG A 184 9.17 -13.04 3.32
CA ARG A 184 7.86 -12.51 3.73
C ARG A 184 7.27 -11.55 2.71
N THR A 185 8.11 -10.71 2.10
CA THR A 185 7.64 -9.75 1.10
C THR A 185 7.25 -10.45 -0.19
N VAL A 186 7.96 -11.51 -0.61
CA VAL A 186 7.53 -12.35 -1.74
C VAL A 186 6.15 -12.94 -1.46
N THR A 187 5.93 -13.57 -0.30
CA THR A 187 4.61 -14.09 0.10
C THR A 187 3.55 -13.01 0.06
N LEU A 188 3.83 -11.84 0.63
CA LEU A 188 2.92 -10.69 0.66
C LEU A 188 2.51 -10.23 -0.76
N ARG A 189 3.47 -10.12 -1.69
CA ARG A 189 3.20 -9.74 -3.08
C ARG A 189 2.39 -10.78 -3.83
N LEU A 190 2.63 -12.07 -3.58
CA LEU A 190 1.82 -13.14 -4.17
C LEU A 190 0.37 -13.10 -3.63
N GLU A 191 0.18 -12.87 -2.34
CA GLU A 191 -1.15 -12.72 -1.73
C GLU A 191 -1.88 -11.47 -2.24
N GLU A 192 -1.16 -10.37 -2.45
CA GLU A 192 -1.66 -9.15 -3.08
C GLU A 192 -2.20 -9.42 -4.48
N LEU A 193 -1.39 -10.07 -5.33
CA LEU A 193 -1.78 -10.40 -6.70
C LEU A 193 -2.94 -11.40 -6.75
N LYS A 194 -2.99 -12.39 -5.84
CA LYS A 194 -4.16 -13.28 -5.69
C LYS A 194 -5.42 -12.50 -5.35
N TRP A 195 -5.31 -11.50 -4.46
CA TRP A 195 -6.43 -10.64 -4.11
C TRP A 195 -6.87 -9.79 -5.32
N PHE A 196 -5.95 -9.28 -6.14
CA PHE A 196 -6.30 -8.60 -7.39
C PHE A 196 -7.07 -9.50 -8.37
N VAL A 197 -6.61 -10.74 -8.57
CA VAL A 197 -7.33 -11.72 -9.41
C VAL A 197 -8.74 -11.98 -8.87
N TYR A 198 -8.89 -12.09 -7.53
CA TYR A 198 -10.21 -12.21 -6.91
C TYR A 198 -11.09 -10.97 -7.20
N MET A 199 -10.55 -9.76 -7.05
CA MET A 199 -11.28 -8.52 -7.31
C MET A 199 -11.75 -8.41 -8.76
N ASN A 200 -10.93 -8.85 -9.71
CA ASN A 200 -11.33 -8.90 -11.11
C ASN A 200 -12.41 -9.97 -11.34
N LYS A 201 -12.20 -11.21 -10.89
CA LYS A 201 -13.17 -12.30 -11.11
C LYS A 201 -14.54 -12.03 -10.49
N GLU A 202 -14.58 -11.43 -9.31
CA GLU A 202 -15.82 -11.22 -8.55
C GLU A 202 -16.52 -9.89 -8.88
N TYR A 203 -15.74 -8.82 -9.12
CA TYR A 203 -16.27 -7.46 -9.26
C TYR A 203 -15.94 -6.80 -10.61
N ASP A 204 -15.29 -7.55 -11.51
CA ASP A 204 -14.94 -7.14 -12.88
C ASP A 204 -14.05 -5.89 -12.92
N VAL A 205 -13.28 -5.65 -11.86
CA VAL A 205 -12.41 -4.47 -11.74
C VAL A 205 -11.09 -4.75 -12.45
N PRO A 206 -10.60 -3.84 -13.32
CA PRO A 206 -9.30 -3.98 -13.95
C PRO A 206 -8.17 -3.91 -12.92
N VAL A 207 -7.21 -4.81 -13.04
CA VAL A 207 -6.06 -4.95 -12.13
C VAL A 207 -4.78 -5.23 -12.91
N PRO A 208 -3.58 -4.96 -12.36
CA PRO A 208 -2.31 -5.15 -13.08
C PRO A 208 -1.88 -6.63 -13.09
N VAL A 209 -2.74 -7.52 -13.57
CA VAL A 209 -2.47 -8.95 -13.73
C VAL A 209 -2.81 -9.32 -15.18
N PRO A 210 -1.92 -10.03 -15.92
CA PRO A 210 -2.18 -10.41 -17.31
C PRO A 210 -3.53 -11.12 -17.48
N GLY A 211 -4.32 -10.64 -18.44
CA GLY A 211 -5.67 -11.16 -18.72
C GLY A 211 -6.76 -10.64 -17.78
N HIS A 212 -6.41 -9.72 -16.88
CA HIS A 212 -7.32 -9.07 -15.93
C HIS A 212 -7.17 -7.54 -15.94
N ASP A 213 -6.42 -7.00 -16.89
CA ASP A 213 -6.05 -5.59 -17.05
C ASP A 213 -6.92 -4.84 -18.07
N GLU A 214 -7.88 -5.52 -18.69
CA GLU A 214 -8.79 -4.93 -19.66
C GLU A 214 -9.69 -3.85 -19.03
N PRO A 215 -9.74 -2.63 -19.62
CA PRO A 215 -10.60 -1.57 -19.12
C PRO A 215 -12.07 -1.96 -19.06
N TYR A 216 -12.77 -1.53 -18.01
CA TYR A 216 -14.18 -1.85 -17.87
C TYR A 216 -15.03 -1.01 -18.83
N THR A 217 -15.98 -1.67 -19.52
CA THR A 217 -16.93 -0.99 -20.40
C THR A 217 -18.15 -0.53 -19.61
N TYR A 218 -18.18 0.75 -19.26
CA TYR A 218 -19.29 1.34 -18.52
C TYR A 218 -20.56 1.50 -19.39
N PRO A 219 -21.76 1.29 -18.82
CA PRO A 219 -23.01 1.64 -19.48
C PRO A 219 -23.08 3.13 -19.86
N PRO A 220 -23.90 3.49 -20.87
CA PRO A 220 -24.20 4.88 -21.18
C PRO A 220 -24.79 5.62 -19.98
N LEU A 221 -24.57 6.93 -19.90
CA LEU A 221 -24.99 7.75 -18.75
C LEU A 221 -26.52 7.70 -18.56
N GLU A 222 -27.26 7.69 -19.65
CA GLU A 222 -28.72 7.65 -19.67
C GLU A 222 -29.24 6.40 -18.93
N VAL A 223 -28.58 5.26 -19.13
CA VAL A 223 -28.93 3.99 -18.46
C VAL A 223 -28.63 4.04 -16.97
N LEU A 224 -27.58 4.78 -16.57
CA LEU A 224 -27.19 4.94 -15.16
C LEU A 224 -28.12 5.93 -14.43
N GLU A 225 -28.64 6.94 -15.12
CA GLU A 225 -29.59 7.91 -14.57
C GLU A 225 -30.99 7.33 -14.36
N GLU A 226 -31.36 6.28 -15.10
CA GLU A 226 -32.64 5.58 -14.93
C GLU A 226 -32.68 4.62 -13.72
N ARG A 227 -31.52 4.25 -13.15
CA ARG A 227 -31.39 3.21 -12.10
C ARG A 227 -31.22 3.76 -10.68
N VAL A 228 -31.81 4.91 -10.40
CA VAL A 228 -31.52 5.67 -9.18
C VAL A 228 -32.32 5.21 -7.95
N ASP A 229 -33.43 4.49 -8.14
CA ASP A 229 -34.36 4.15 -7.04
C ASP A 229 -33.71 3.27 -5.95
N ASP A 230 -32.83 2.34 -6.34
CA ASP A 230 -32.06 1.46 -5.46
C ASP A 230 -30.61 1.94 -5.24
N GLY A 231 -30.29 3.18 -5.62
CA GLY A 231 -28.93 3.68 -5.60
C GLY A 231 -28.34 4.00 -4.22
N LEU A 232 -27.01 4.09 -4.16
CA LEU A 232 -26.23 4.47 -2.98
C LEU A 232 -26.08 5.99 -2.86
N GLN A 233 -26.12 6.50 -1.62
CA GLN A 233 -25.86 7.92 -1.32
C GLN A 233 -24.38 8.17 -1.00
N ALA A 234 -23.98 9.43 -1.07
CA ALA A 234 -22.63 9.88 -0.75
C ALA A 234 -22.17 9.46 0.67
N SER A 235 -23.08 9.50 1.64
CA SER A 235 -22.82 9.08 3.02
C SER A 235 -22.45 7.58 3.13
N HIS A 236 -23.07 6.72 2.32
CA HIS A 236 -22.73 5.29 2.25
C HIS A 236 -21.33 5.08 1.67
N PHE A 237 -21.00 5.82 0.61
CA PHE A 237 -19.67 5.83 0.03
C PHE A 237 -18.60 6.31 1.02
N LEU A 238 -18.81 7.45 1.69
CA LEU A 238 -17.85 7.95 2.67
C LEU A 238 -17.65 6.95 3.81
N LYS A 239 -18.74 6.36 4.32
CA LYS A 239 -18.67 5.32 5.34
C LYS A 239 -17.88 4.09 4.88
N SER A 240 -18.02 3.64 3.63
CA SER A 240 -17.26 2.48 3.13
C SER A 240 -15.76 2.75 3.09
N VAL A 241 -15.34 3.97 2.77
CA VAL A 241 -13.92 4.37 2.82
C VAL A 241 -13.43 4.75 4.23
N GLY A 242 -14.30 4.71 5.24
CA GLY A 242 -13.96 4.97 6.65
C GLY A 242 -14.02 6.45 7.03
N LEU A 243 -14.78 7.25 6.29
CA LEU A 243 -15.03 8.67 6.50
C LEU A 243 -16.51 8.90 6.87
N SER A 244 -16.82 10.13 7.28
CA SER A 244 -18.17 10.55 7.67
C SER A 244 -18.58 11.82 6.92
N GLY A 245 -19.89 12.07 6.84
CA GLY A 245 -20.50 13.23 6.17
C GLY A 245 -21.29 12.84 4.93
N GLY A 246 -21.55 13.79 4.03
CA GLY A 246 -22.18 13.55 2.73
C GLY A 246 -23.70 13.43 2.84
N GLU A 247 -24.33 14.40 3.50
CA GLU A 247 -25.77 14.45 3.83
C GLU A 247 -26.69 14.64 2.59
N GLY A 248 -26.13 14.60 1.38
CA GLY A 248 -26.89 14.66 0.14
C GLY A 248 -27.86 13.48 0.01
N THR A 249 -29.09 13.78 -0.40
CA THR A 249 -30.13 12.77 -0.64
C THR A 249 -30.01 12.09 -2.00
N GLN A 250 -29.16 12.64 -2.89
CA GLN A 250 -28.96 12.13 -4.23
C GLN A 250 -28.38 10.70 -4.18
N LYS A 251 -28.99 9.83 -4.96
CA LYS A 251 -28.58 8.44 -5.12
C LYS A 251 -27.89 8.24 -6.47
N VAL A 252 -27.00 7.28 -6.53
CA VAL A 252 -26.29 6.84 -7.73
C VAL A 252 -26.44 5.32 -7.85
N ASP A 253 -26.59 4.82 -9.06
CA ASP A 253 -26.63 3.37 -9.36
C ASP A 253 -25.62 2.59 -8.49
N GLU A 254 -26.12 1.58 -7.79
CA GLU A 254 -25.36 0.83 -6.78
C GLU A 254 -24.12 0.20 -7.39
N MET A 255 -24.25 -0.43 -8.56
CA MET A 255 -23.15 -1.08 -9.27
C MET A 255 -22.06 -0.08 -9.65
N LEU A 256 -22.42 1.11 -10.12
CA LEU A 256 -21.44 2.16 -10.43
C LEU A 256 -20.68 2.64 -9.19
N ALA A 257 -21.40 2.86 -8.08
CA ALA A 257 -20.81 3.28 -6.82
C ALA A 257 -19.90 2.18 -6.22
N ASP A 258 -20.32 0.92 -6.27
CA ASP A 258 -19.52 -0.22 -5.84
C ASP A 258 -18.26 -0.37 -6.69
N LYS A 259 -18.35 -0.18 -8.01
CA LYS A 259 -17.17 -0.19 -8.90
C LYS A 259 -16.11 0.82 -8.45
N LEU A 260 -16.54 2.05 -8.10
CA LEU A 260 -15.64 3.07 -7.58
C LEU A 260 -15.00 2.64 -6.25
N ILE A 261 -15.80 2.08 -5.33
CA ILE A 261 -15.31 1.59 -4.03
C ILE A 261 -14.27 0.47 -4.22
N TYR A 262 -14.51 -0.46 -5.14
CA TYR A 262 -13.59 -1.55 -5.41
C TYR A 262 -12.30 -1.08 -6.08
N LEU A 263 -12.37 -0.15 -7.04
CA LEU A 263 -11.18 0.49 -7.62
C LEU A 263 -10.34 1.22 -6.58
N LEU A 264 -10.98 1.94 -5.65
CA LEU A 264 -10.29 2.55 -4.51
C LEU A 264 -9.68 1.51 -3.57
N SER A 265 -10.32 0.35 -3.42
CA SER A 265 -9.82 -0.75 -2.60
C SER A 265 -8.57 -1.38 -3.21
N VAL A 266 -8.45 -1.43 -4.54
CA VAL A 266 -7.22 -1.86 -5.24
C VAL A 266 -6.03 -0.95 -4.89
N GLU A 267 -6.21 0.37 -4.99
CA GLU A 267 -5.18 1.35 -4.58
C GLU A 267 -4.80 1.17 -3.11
N ASN A 268 -5.79 1.03 -2.23
CA ASN A 268 -5.57 0.86 -0.80
C ASN A 268 -4.82 -0.42 -0.47
N LYS A 269 -5.22 -1.56 -1.06
CA LYS A 269 -4.55 -2.84 -0.85
C LYS A 269 -3.07 -2.75 -1.23
N HIS A 270 -2.78 -2.11 -2.35
CA HIS A 270 -1.40 -1.93 -2.79
C HIS A 270 -0.58 -1.06 -1.83
N ASN A 271 -1.16 0.05 -1.37
CA ASN A 271 -0.51 0.92 -0.39
C ASN A 271 -0.30 0.21 0.97
N ASP A 272 -1.27 -0.57 1.43
CA ASP A 272 -1.15 -1.37 2.66
C ASP A 272 -0.02 -2.42 2.53
N CYS A 273 0.06 -3.12 1.40
CA CYS A 273 1.15 -4.06 1.14
C CYS A 273 2.52 -3.36 1.09
N ASN A 274 2.61 -2.15 0.52
CA ASN A 274 3.86 -1.38 0.53
C ASN A 274 4.28 -0.98 1.96
N LEU A 275 3.33 -0.57 2.80
CA LEU A 275 3.60 -0.26 4.21
C LEU A 275 4.10 -1.50 4.97
N VAL A 276 3.47 -2.66 4.75
CA VAL A 276 3.89 -3.92 5.37
C VAL A 276 5.27 -4.37 4.86
N ALA A 277 5.53 -4.26 3.56
CA ALA A 277 6.85 -4.54 2.98
C ALA A 277 7.92 -3.66 3.63
N ARG A 278 7.68 -2.35 3.73
CA ARG A 278 8.58 -1.42 4.43
C ARG A 278 8.82 -1.85 5.87
N TYR A 279 7.77 -2.19 6.62
CA TYR A 279 7.90 -2.68 8.00
C TYR A 279 8.78 -3.93 8.11
N TYR A 280 8.68 -4.87 7.17
CA TYR A 280 9.55 -6.04 7.14
C TYR A 280 11.02 -5.66 6.94
N PHE A 281 11.32 -4.68 6.08
CA PHE A 281 12.68 -4.23 5.85
C PHE A 281 13.19 -3.22 6.89
N GLU A 282 12.30 -2.55 7.63
CA GLU A 282 12.65 -1.50 8.59
C GLU A 282 13.68 -1.98 9.62
N HIS A 283 13.53 -3.19 10.14
CA HIS A 283 14.44 -3.74 11.15
C HIS A 283 15.85 -4.01 10.60
N PHE A 284 15.96 -4.29 9.30
CA PHE A 284 17.23 -4.47 8.63
C PHE A 284 17.85 -3.12 8.22
N LEU A 285 17.00 -2.16 7.82
CA LEU A 285 17.41 -0.84 7.34
C LEU A 285 17.73 0.15 8.47
N GLN A 286 17.17 -0.03 9.67
CA GLN A 286 17.51 0.75 10.84
C GLN A 286 18.93 0.38 11.32
N PRO A 287 19.75 1.38 11.72
CA PRO A 287 21.09 1.12 12.21
C PRO A 287 21.06 0.23 13.45
N PHE A 288 21.76 -0.90 13.40
CA PHE A 288 21.91 -1.82 14.52
C PHE A 288 22.78 -1.18 15.60
N GLY A 289 22.14 -0.58 16.62
CA GLY A 289 22.77 -0.35 17.93
C GLY A 289 24.02 0.53 17.95
N GLU A 290 24.13 1.53 17.08
CA GLU A 290 25.09 2.62 17.25
C GLU A 290 24.37 3.84 17.84
N ASP A 291 24.92 4.40 18.92
CA ASP A 291 24.40 5.54 19.72
C ASP A 291 24.26 6.87 18.93
N ASP A 292 24.47 6.85 17.62
CA ASP A 292 24.44 8.03 16.74
C ASP A 292 23.15 8.08 15.92
N ALA A 293 21.99 8.07 16.61
CA ALA A 293 20.67 8.32 16.01
C ALA A 293 20.53 9.68 15.30
N PHE A 294 21.57 10.52 15.33
CA PHE A 294 21.63 11.87 14.76
C PHE A 294 22.52 12.01 13.52
N LYS A 295 23.24 10.96 13.09
CA LYS A 295 23.94 11.01 11.80
C LYS A 295 22.98 10.54 10.71
N GLY A 296 22.39 11.50 9.98
CA GLY A 296 21.43 11.29 8.89
C GLY A 296 21.94 10.52 7.67
N ILE A 297 23.04 9.78 7.80
CA ILE A 297 23.57 8.87 6.78
C ILE A 297 23.89 7.59 7.55
N PRO A 298 23.18 6.46 7.29
CA PRO A 298 23.57 5.18 7.84
C PRO A 298 25.07 4.98 7.56
N PRO A 299 25.87 4.48 8.51
CA PRO A 299 27.23 4.08 8.21
C PRO A 299 27.22 3.24 6.93
N ALA A 300 28.30 3.23 6.17
CA ALA A 300 28.53 2.29 5.08
C ALA A 300 28.67 0.85 5.63
N GLY A 301 27.76 0.43 6.51
CA GLY A 301 27.73 -0.81 7.25
C GLY A 301 27.49 -1.94 6.29
N THR A 302 28.59 -2.44 5.75
CA THR A 302 28.63 -3.72 5.09
C THR A 302 28.58 -4.79 6.18
N HIS A 303 27.48 -5.52 6.26
CA HIS A 303 27.51 -6.81 6.93
C HIS A 303 28.06 -7.84 5.94
N GLN A 304 28.80 -8.82 6.43
CA GLN A 304 29.31 -9.88 5.57
C GLN A 304 28.26 -10.97 5.40
N ILE A 305 28.03 -11.40 4.17
CA ILE A 305 27.20 -12.56 3.86
C ILE A 305 27.92 -13.79 4.45
N PRO A 306 27.32 -14.51 5.42
CA PRO A 306 28.06 -15.48 6.23
C PRO A 306 28.76 -16.60 5.45
N TYR A 307 28.14 -17.06 4.37
CA TYR A 307 28.64 -18.18 3.56
C TYR A 307 29.57 -17.79 2.40
N SER A 308 29.54 -16.55 1.93
CA SER A 308 30.45 -16.09 0.85
C SER A 308 31.56 -15.17 1.36
N GLY A 309 31.38 -14.55 2.54
CA GLY A 309 32.26 -13.50 3.04
C GLY A 309 32.14 -12.16 2.30
N GLU A 310 31.30 -12.11 1.26
CA GLU A 310 31.06 -10.90 0.47
C GLU A 310 30.33 -9.85 1.30
N ALA A 311 30.62 -8.58 1.04
CA ALA A 311 29.93 -7.48 1.69
C ALA A 311 28.56 -7.25 1.05
N PHE A 312 27.48 -7.31 1.85
CA PHE A 312 26.19 -6.81 1.41
C PHE A 312 26.18 -5.27 1.51
N ARG A 313 25.78 -4.59 0.42
CA ARG A 313 25.81 -3.12 0.32
C ARG A 313 24.58 -2.48 0.97
N THR A 314 24.42 -2.66 2.29
CA THR A 314 23.28 -2.16 3.07
C THR A 314 23.01 -0.67 2.85
N GLY A 315 24.07 0.15 2.74
CA GLY A 315 23.94 1.59 2.50
C GLY A 315 23.33 1.94 1.14
N SER A 316 23.77 1.26 0.05
CA SER A 316 23.17 1.44 -1.27
C SER A 316 21.71 0.98 -1.29
N PHE A 317 21.41 -0.16 -0.64
CA PHE A 317 20.04 -0.64 -0.51
C PHE A 317 19.15 0.34 0.25
N ALA A 318 19.61 0.84 1.40
CA ALA A 318 18.87 1.81 2.21
C ALA A 318 18.60 3.12 1.45
N ARG A 319 19.57 3.61 0.68
CA ARG A 319 19.40 4.81 -0.16
C ARG A 319 18.35 4.59 -1.25
N ALA A 320 18.44 3.49 -1.98
CA ALA A 320 17.47 3.18 -3.04
C ALA A 320 16.06 2.94 -2.48
N ALA A 321 15.95 2.23 -1.35
CA ALA A 321 14.70 2.03 -0.63
C ALA A 321 14.10 3.36 -0.14
N ALA A 322 14.92 4.26 0.39
CA ALA A 322 14.46 5.58 0.85
C ALA A 322 13.90 6.43 -0.30
N GLN A 323 14.45 6.34 -1.51
CA GLN A 323 13.90 7.03 -2.68
C GLN A 323 12.53 6.45 -3.09
N ILE A 324 12.38 5.13 -3.08
CA ILE A 324 11.08 4.47 -3.32
C ILE A 324 10.04 4.88 -2.25
N PHE A 325 10.45 4.93 -0.97
CA PHE A 325 9.54 5.26 0.13
C PHE A 325 9.17 6.74 0.19
N GLY A 326 10.14 7.65 0.05
CA GLY A 326 9.92 9.09 0.17
C GLY A 326 8.92 9.63 -0.85
N GLU A 327 8.87 9.02 -2.03
CA GLU A 327 7.88 9.39 -3.05
C GLU A 327 6.51 8.74 -2.84
N SER A 328 6.46 7.57 -2.20
CA SER A 328 5.20 6.91 -1.84
C SER A 328 4.42 7.66 -0.75
N GLU A 329 5.13 8.39 0.11
CA GLU A 329 4.54 9.26 1.15
C GLU A 329 4.02 10.60 0.59
N GLY A 330 4.31 10.92 -0.68
CA GLY A 330 3.90 12.18 -1.32
C GLY A 330 2.39 12.38 -1.41
N SER A 331 1.58 11.31 -1.36
CA SER A 331 0.14 11.43 -1.16
C SER A 331 -0.17 11.51 0.34
N THR A 332 -0.15 12.73 0.87
CA THR A 332 -0.54 12.94 2.26
C THR A 332 -1.90 12.31 2.55
N HIS A 333 -2.08 11.70 3.72
CA HIS A 333 -3.38 11.17 4.18
C HIS A 333 -4.52 12.19 3.97
N TYR A 334 -4.19 13.47 4.12
CA TYR A 334 -5.08 14.59 3.83
C TYR A 334 -5.48 14.73 2.35
N ALA A 335 -4.56 14.54 1.39
CA ALA A 335 -4.88 14.54 -0.04
C ALA A 335 -5.88 13.43 -0.39
N ARG A 336 -5.71 12.23 0.18
CA ARG A 336 -6.66 11.13 0.05
C ARG A 336 -8.03 11.48 0.62
N ILE A 337 -8.09 12.00 1.86
CA ILE A 337 -9.34 12.47 2.49
C ILE A 337 -10.04 13.49 1.61
N ARG A 338 -9.31 14.50 1.13
CA ARG A 338 -9.85 15.55 0.26
C ARG A 338 -10.39 14.99 -1.06
N LYS A 339 -9.70 14.02 -1.67
CA LYS A 339 -10.18 13.31 -2.88
C LYS A 339 -11.53 12.63 -2.61
N MET A 340 -11.67 11.93 -1.48
CA MET A 340 -12.91 11.23 -1.14
C MET A 340 -14.06 12.20 -0.89
N HIS A 341 -13.84 13.28 -0.13
CA HIS A 341 -14.86 14.31 0.08
C HIS A 341 -15.24 14.99 -1.24
N ARG A 342 -14.28 15.32 -2.11
CA ARG A 342 -14.57 15.90 -3.42
C ARG A 342 -15.46 15.00 -4.30
N ILE A 343 -15.27 13.68 -4.23
CA ILE A 343 -16.14 12.72 -4.92
C ILE A 343 -17.55 12.77 -4.31
N ALA A 344 -17.65 12.75 -2.99
CA ALA A 344 -18.92 12.82 -2.27
C ALA A 344 -19.67 14.14 -2.50
N ASP A 345 -18.96 15.26 -2.60
CA ASP A 345 -19.54 16.59 -2.90
C ASP A 345 -20.10 16.65 -4.33
N ASN A 346 -19.60 15.80 -5.23
CA ASN A 346 -20.05 15.69 -6.63
C ASN A 346 -20.85 14.39 -6.89
N TRP A 347 -21.57 13.89 -5.88
CA TRP A 347 -22.26 12.60 -5.91
C TRP A 347 -23.50 12.59 -6.83
N THR A 348 -23.23 12.50 -8.13
CA THR A 348 -24.20 12.40 -9.22
C THR A 348 -23.83 11.22 -10.11
N PRO A 349 -24.75 10.62 -10.91
CA PRO A 349 -24.38 9.51 -11.81
C PRO A 349 -23.21 9.87 -12.73
N LYS A 350 -23.22 11.06 -13.31
CA LYS A 350 -22.12 11.59 -14.12
C LYS A 350 -20.82 11.77 -13.31
N GLY A 351 -20.89 12.41 -12.15
CA GLY A 351 -19.72 12.68 -11.31
C GLY A 351 -19.06 11.42 -10.79
N VAL A 352 -19.85 10.42 -10.37
CA VAL A 352 -19.34 9.12 -9.96
C VAL A 352 -18.74 8.38 -11.15
N LEU A 353 -19.40 8.37 -12.32
CA LEU A 353 -18.83 7.75 -13.53
C LEU A 353 -17.48 8.36 -13.93
N GLU A 354 -17.36 9.69 -13.90
CA GLU A 354 -16.10 10.40 -14.14
C GLU A 354 -15.03 10.02 -13.10
N ALA A 355 -15.40 9.98 -11.82
CA ALA A 355 -14.50 9.57 -10.74
C ALA A 355 -14.04 8.10 -10.90
N THR A 356 -14.93 7.19 -11.29
CA THR A 356 -14.63 5.78 -11.51
C THR A 356 -13.63 5.59 -12.65
N LYS A 357 -13.90 6.21 -13.82
CA LYS A 357 -12.98 6.20 -14.96
C LYS A 357 -11.63 6.83 -14.63
N GLN A 358 -11.64 7.90 -13.84
CA GLN A 358 -10.41 8.56 -13.42
C GLN A 358 -9.60 7.67 -12.46
N GLN A 359 -10.25 7.03 -11.49
CA GLN A 359 -9.60 6.10 -10.56
C GLN A 359 -8.98 4.89 -11.28
N GLU A 360 -9.68 4.34 -12.26
CA GLU A 360 -9.18 3.25 -13.11
C GLU A 360 -7.87 3.64 -13.82
N LYS A 361 -7.84 4.82 -14.45
CA LYS A 361 -6.61 5.37 -15.07
C LYS A 361 -5.51 5.60 -14.05
N GLU A 362 -5.85 6.16 -12.88
CA GLU A 362 -4.89 6.41 -11.81
C GLU A 362 -4.27 5.11 -11.28
N ASN A 363 -5.07 4.05 -11.12
CA ASN A 363 -4.58 2.74 -10.73
C ASN A 363 -3.57 2.22 -11.76
N ALA A 364 -3.95 2.14 -13.04
CA ALA A 364 -3.07 1.66 -14.12
C ALA A 364 -1.77 2.48 -14.21
N TYR A 365 -1.88 3.82 -14.19
CA TYR A 365 -0.73 4.72 -14.21
C TYR A 365 0.18 4.54 -12.99
N SER A 366 -0.40 4.35 -11.80
CA SER A 366 0.36 4.24 -10.55
C SER A 366 1.31 3.04 -10.56
N PHE A 367 0.84 1.86 -11.03
CA PHE A 367 1.67 0.66 -11.13
C PHE A 367 2.83 0.85 -12.11
N GLY A 368 2.56 1.37 -13.31
CA GLY A 368 3.60 1.63 -14.32
C GLY A 368 4.63 2.66 -13.85
N SER A 369 4.17 3.75 -13.20
CA SER A 369 5.08 4.77 -12.67
C SER A 369 5.96 4.25 -11.53
N ARG A 370 5.47 3.33 -10.70
CA ARG A 370 6.24 2.71 -9.61
C ARG A 370 7.28 1.75 -10.15
N LEU A 371 6.91 0.93 -11.14
CA LEU A 371 7.85 0.03 -11.81
C LEU A 371 8.97 0.82 -12.50
N SER A 372 8.62 1.89 -13.24
CA SER A 372 9.60 2.78 -13.88
C SER A 372 10.63 3.32 -12.89
N ARG A 373 10.17 3.74 -11.71
CA ARG A 373 11.07 4.24 -10.66
C ARG A 373 12.01 3.17 -10.11
N LYS A 374 11.55 1.93 -9.95
CA LYS A 374 12.43 0.79 -9.60
C LYS A 374 13.50 0.56 -10.67
N ARG A 375 13.16 0.74 -11.95
CA ARG A 375 14.10 0.63 -13.06
C ARG A 375 15.12 1.76 -13.06
N ASP A 376 14.72 2.98 -12.73
CA ASP A 376 15.65 4.10 -12.56
C ASP A 376 16.66 3.81 -11.44
N GLN A 377 16.18 3.27 -10.30
CA GLN A 377 17.04 2.82 -9.21
C GLN A 377 17.96 1.67 -9.62
N LEU A 378 17.45 0.69 -10.36
CA LEU A 378 18.26 -0.40 -10.92
C LEU A 378 19.39 0.15 -11.78
N GLN A 379 19.09 1.03 -12.72
CA GLN A 379 20.10 1.62 -13.59
C GLN A 379 21.17 2.37 -12.81
N ALA A 380 20.79 3.15 -11.79
CA ALA A 380 21.73 3.82 -10.90
C ALA A 380 22.63 2.82 -10.16
N LEU A 381 22.07 1.73 -9.62
CA LEU A 381 22.83 0.69 -8.91
C LEU A 381 23.77 -0.07 -9.84
N LEU A 382 23.36 -0.35 -11.08
CA LEU A 382 24.23 -0.97 -12.10
C LEU A 382 25.41 -0.04 -12.44
N GLN A 383 25.19 1.27 -12.53
CA GLN A 383 26.26 2.26 -12.74
C GLN A 383 27.23 2.34 -11.54
N GLU A 384 26.77 2.05 -10.33
CA GLU A 384 27.61 1.87 -9.13
C GLU A 384 28.35 0.51 -9.09
N GLY A 385 28.26 -0.29 -10.15
CA GLY A 385 28.91 -1.59 -10.26
C GLY A 385 28.29 -2.67 -9.37
N ILE A 386 26.99 -2.57 -9.06
CA ILE A 386 26.22 -3.65 -8.46
C ILE A 386 25.80 -4.63 -9.56
N SER A 387 25.97 -5.92 -9.32
CA SER A 387 25.56 -6.95 -10.29
C SER A 387 24.04 -6.98 -10.44
N TYR A 388 23.55 -7.24 -11.66
CA TYR A 388 22.13 -7.46 -11.92
C TYR A 388 21.55 -8.61 -11.06
N ASP A 389 22.38 -9.63 -10.82
CA ASP A 389 22.02 -10.83 -10.06
C ASP A 389 22.23 -10.68 -8.54
N ASP A 390 22.57 -9.48 -8.08
CA ASP A 390 22.76 -9.21 -6.65
C ASP A 390 21.42 -9.33 -5.89
N LEU A 391 21.46 -9.95 -4.70
CA LEU A 391 20.30 -10.06 -3.82
C LEU A 391 19.68 -8.70 -3.49
N LEU A 392 20.49 -7.64 -3.44
CA LEU A 392 20.05 -6.27 -3.25
C LEU A 392 19.03 -5.86 -4.33
N ILE A 393 19.33 -6.17 -5.60
CA ILE A 393 18.47 -5.84 -6.73
C ILE A 393 17.14 -6.60 -6.62
N ARG A 394 17.15 -7.86 -6.17
CA ARG A 394 15.93 -8.63 -5.90
C ARG A 394 15.12 -8.02 -4.75
N ALA A 395 15.78 -7.64 -3.66
CA ALA A 395 15.12 -7.00 -2.52
C ALA A 395 14.47 -5.66 -2.91
N LEU A 396 15.14 -4.86 -3.75
CA LEU A 396 14.65 -3.57 -4.23
C LEU A 396 13.33 -3.70 -5.00
N PHE A 397 13.24 -4.68 -5.91
CA PHE A 397 12.03 -4.84 -6.72
C PHE A 397 10.82 -5.36 -5.94
N LEU A 398 11.01 -5.90 -4.73
CA LEU A 398 9.94 -6.32 -3.84
C LEU A 398 9.31 -5.16 -3.04
N LEU A 399 10.05 -4.07 -2.85
CA LEU A 399 9.55 -2.82 -2.22
C LEU A 399 8.53 -2.13 -3.12
#